data_AF-A0A1W9N6G0-F1
#
_entry.id   AF-A0A1W9N6G0-F1
#
_cell.length_a   1.000
_cell.length_b   1.000
_cell.length_c   1.000
_cell.angle_alpha   90.00
_cell.angle_beta   90.00
_cell.angle_gamma   90.00
#
_symmetry.space_group_name_H-M   'P 1'
#
loop_
_entity.id
_entity.type
_entity.pdbx_description
1 polymer ?
#
loop_
_entity_poly.entity_id
_entity_poly.type
_entity_poly.pdbx_seq_one_letter_code
_entity_poly.pdbx_strand_id
1 'polypeptide(L)'
;MAINELAAGSLEAHLATMNTESFNETADIFVEKLNALGFNAEKIDSAITLDPVDNKISSSNKKKYYSFDFNSIPNSQQYDEIIFLYLEKAGSIRAYYGFIPTTPPNGYSKVSGMLVKVSDSELLWLAEQEEIVKVDKLWEQPPDYPNVTLVVEEAIESAKNYLIDNFFSQD
;
A
#
# COMPACT_ATOMS: atom_id res chain seq x y z
N MET A 1 -30.59 -19.37 3.95
CA MET A 1 -29.36 -18.76 3.40
C MET A 1 -29.39 -17.22 3.42
N ALA A 2 -30.29 -16.56 4.17
CA ALA A 2 -30.38 -15.09 4.17
C ALA A 2 -29.39 -14.37 5.11
N ILE A 3 -28.86 -15.06 6.14
CA ILE A 3 -28.01 -14.43 7.16
C ILE A 3 -26.62 -14.10 6.59
N ASN A 4 -26.03 -14.99 5.78
CA ASN A 4 -24.69 -14.78 5.21
C ASN A 4 -24.68 -13.65 4.15
N GLU A 5 -25.75 -13.52 3.38
CA GLU A 5 -25.87 -12.51 2.32
C GLU A 5 -26.09 -11.11 2.91
N LEU A 6 -26.94 -11.01 3.95
CA LEU A 6 -27.15 -9.76 4.69
C LEU A 6 -25.89 -9.31 5.44
N ALA A 7 -25.17 -10.23 6.09
CA ALA A 7 -23.93 -9.92 6.81
C ALA A 7 -22.78 -9.54 5.86
N ALA A 8 -22.72 -10.13 4.66
CA ALA A 8 -21.72 -9.77 3.65
C ALA A 8 -21.95 -8.35 3.11
N GLY A 9 -23.19 -8.01 2.72
CA GLY A 9 -23.50 -6.68 2.17
C GLY A 9 -23.34 -5.55 3.20
N SER A 10 -23.70 -5.80 4.46
CA SER A 10 -23.50 -4.80 5.54
C SER A 10 -22.04 -4.65 5.96
N LEU A 11 -21.24 -5.72 5.89
CA LEU A 11 -19.79 -5.63 6.09
C LEU A 11 -19.11 -4.87 4.95
N GLU A 12 -19.49 -5.12 3.70
CA GLU A 12 -18.95 -4.40 2.54
C GLU A 12 -19.24 -2.89 2.64
N ALA A 13 -20.47 -2.53 3.01
CA ALA A 13 -20.84 -1.14 3.26
C ALA A 13 -20.01 -0.51 4.38
N HIS A 14 -19.73 -1.24 5.46
CA HIS A 14 -18.86 -0.78 6.54
C HIS A 14 -17.41 -0.57 6.07
N LEU A 15 -16.82 -1.55 5.39
CA LEU A 15 -15.44 -1.46 4.89
C LEU A 15 -15.26 -0.30 3.89
N ALA A 16 -16.28 0.03 3.10
CA ALA A 16 -16.25 1.17 2.20
C ALA A 16 -16.18 2.54 2.91
N THR A 17 -16.52 2.59 4.20
CA THR A 17 -16.37 3.81 5.02
C THR A 17 -15.01 3.90 5.71
N MET A 18 -14.20 2.84 5.66
CA MET A 18 -12.89 2.84 6.31
C MET A 18 -11.96 3.82 5.62
N ASN A 19 -11.33 4.66 6.43
CA ASN A 19 -10.40 5.66 5.97
C ASN A 19 -8.99 5.07 5.88
N THR A 20 -8.32 5.24 4.74
CA THR A 20 -6.92 4.86 4.53
C THR A 20 -5.96 6.05 4.60
N GLU A 21 -6.45 7.24 4.96
CA GLU A 21 -5.64 8.47 5.08
C GLU A 21 -4.49 8.31 6.08
N SER A 22 -4.59 7.43 7.07
CA SER A 22 -3.48 7.13 7.99
C SER A 22 -2.24 6.57 7.28
N PHE A 23 -2.40 6.02 6.07
CA PHE A 23 -1.28 5.62 5.24
C PHE A 23 -0.49 6.81 4.70
N ASN A 24 -1.11 7.98 4.52
CA ASN A 24 -0.42 9.20 4.05
C ASN A 24 0.64 9.67 5.04
N GLU A 25 0.50 9.34 6.32
CA GLU A 25 1.51 9.60 7.36
C GLU A 25 2.85 8.93 7.05
N THR A 26 2.86 7.85 6.25
CA THR A 26 4.09 7.18 5.83
C THR A 26 5.00 8.13 5.06
N ALA A 27 4.44 8.98 4.19
CA ALA A 27 5.21 9.97 3.45
C ALA A 27 5.83 11.01 4.39
N ASP A 28 5.10 11.44 5.42
CA ASP A 28 5.60 12.39 6.41
C ASP A 28 6.78 11.79 7.21
N ILE A 29 6.69 10.51 7.60
CA ILE A 29 7.78 9.79 8.28
C ILE A 29 9.01 9.66 7.38
N PHE A 30 8.82 9.36 6.09
CA PHE A 30 9.92 9.29 5.12
C PHE A 30 10.62 10.64 4.98
N VAL A 31 9.85 11.73 4.83
CA VAL A 31 10.38 13.10 4.76
C VAL A 31 11.18 13.43 6.01
N GLU A 32 10.65 13.17 7.20
CA GLU A 32 11.34 13.41 8.47
C GLU A 32 12.68 12.65 8.55
N LYS A 33 12.68 11.34 8.28
CA LYS A 33 13.86 10.49 8.34
C LYS A 33 14.91 10.86 7.30
N LEU A 34 14.52 11.13 6.06
CA LEU A 34 15.43 11.56 4.99
C LEU A 34 16.08 12.90 5.30
N ASN A 35 15.31 13.87 5.80
CA ASN A 35 15.84 15.16 6.23
C ASN A 35 16.82 15.00 7.41
N ALA A 36 16.53 14.09 8.36
CA ALA A 36 17.44 13.77 9.45
C ALA A 36 18.76 13.11 8.97
N LEU A 37 18.73 12.42 7.83
CA LEU A 37 19.91 11.86 7.16
C LEU A 37 20.66 12.89 6.29
N GLY A 38 20.16 14.12 6.16
CA GLY A 38 20.79 15.21 5.42
C GLY A 38 20.34 15.38 3.97
N PHE A 39 19.31 14.66 3.54
CA PHE A 39 18.65 14.92 2.26
C PHE A 39 17.73 16.15 2.35
N ASN A 40 17.32 16.71 1.21
CA ASN A 40 16.28 17.73 1.12
C ASN A 40 15.01 17.07 0.56
N ALA A 41 14.25 16.42 1.44
CA ALA A 41 13.04 15.69 1.09
C ALA A 41 11.79 16.53 1.38
N GLU A 42 10.84 16.51 0.46
CA GLU A 42 9.51 17.10 0.64
C GLU A 42 8.42 16.15 0.12
N LYS A 43 7.22 16.26 0.69
CA LYS A 43 6.06 15.49 0.24
C LYS A 43 5.39 16.19 -0.93
N ILE A 44 5.06 15.43 -1.97
CA ILE A 44 4.30 15.91 -3.12
C ILE A 44 2.84 15.48 -2.96
N ASP A 45 1.98 16.41 -2.53
CA ASP A 45 0.53 16.19 -2.41
C ASP A 45 -0.17 16.29 -3.78
N SER A 46 0.17 15.39 -4.69
CA SER A 46 -0.51 15.27 -5.99
C SER A 46 -1.08 13.87 -6.17
N ALA A 47 -2.32 13.79 -6.69
CA ALA A 47 -2.86 12.52 -7.15
C ALA A 47 -2.04 12.06 -8.36
N ILE A 48 -1.21 11.03 -8.16
CA ILE A 48 -0.39 10.44 -9.21
C ILE A 48 -1.11 9.19 -9.70
N THR A 49 -1.44 9.17 -11.00
CA THR A 49 -1.84 7.94 -11.66
C THR A 49 -0.57 7.21 -12.09
N LEU A 50 -0.27 6.10 -11.42
CA LEU A 50 0.66 5.13 -11.98
C LEU A 50 -0.06 4.29 -13.03
N ASP A 51 0.35 4.42 -14.30
CA ASP A 51 0.02 3.38 -15.25
C ASP A 51 0.83 2.12 -14.91
N PRO A 52 0.20 0.93 -14.81
CA PRO A 52 0.92 -0.31 -14.56
C PRO A 52 1.93 -0.54 -15.69
N VAL A 53 3.21 -0.61 -15.30
CA VAL A 53 4.33 -0.65 -16.24
C VAL A 53 4.35 -1.93 -17.07
N ASP A 54 4.43 -1.74 -18.38
CA ASP A 54 4.89 -2.74 -19.33
C ASP A 54 6.31 -3.17 -18.88
N ASN A 55 6.43 -4.37 -18.30
CA ASN A 55 7.67 -4.97 -17.81
C ASN A 55 8.70 -5.22 -18.94
N LYS A 56 9.16 -4.18 -19.63
CA LYS A 56 10.29 -4.27 -20.56
C LYS A 56 11.58 -4.30 -19.75
N ILE A 57 11.80 -5.45 -19.12
CA ILE A 57 13.09 -5.83 -18.52
C ILE A 57 14.10 -5.90 -19.68
N SER A 58 14.90 -4.84 -19.85
CA SER A 58 16.05 -4.89 -20.75
C SER A 58 17.09 -5.82 -20.14
N SER A 59 17.20 -7.03 -20.68
CA SER A 59 18.03 -8.14 -20.19
C SER A 59 19.55 -7.92 -20.37
N SER A 60 20.00 -6.71 -20.72
CA SER A 60 21.39 -6.46 -21.11
C SER A 60 22.24 -5.70 -20.09
N ASN A 61 21.65 -5.11 -19.04
CA ASN A 61 22.40 -4.43 -17.98
C ASN A 61 21.75 -4.70 -16.63
N LYS A 62 22.56 -4.82 -15.57
CA LYS A 62 22.12 -5.07 -14.17
C LYS A 62 21.18 -3.97 -13.59
N LYS A 63 20.78 -2.98 -14.39
CA LYS A 63 19.93 -1.85 -14.00
C LYS A 63 18.50 -2.11 -14.48
N LYS A 64 17.55 -2.02 -13.56
CA LYS A 64 16.12 -2.06 -13.87
C LYS A 64 15.67 -0.62 -14.16
N TYR A 65 14.94 -0.43 -15.25
CA TYR A 65 14.35 0.85 -15.62
C TYR A 65 12.84 0.74 -15.47
N TYR A 66 12.21 1.74 -14.87
CA TYR A 66 10.77 1.81 -14.73
C TYR A 66 10.22 2.80 -15.77
N SER A 67 9.26 2.39 -16.60
CA SER A 67 8.65 3.29 -17.59
C SER A 67 7.59 4.15 -16.91
N PHE A 68 8.02 5.09 -16.08
CA PHE A 68 7.13 6.05 -15.46
C PHE A 68 7.16 7.39 -16.18
N ASP A 69 5.97 7.97 -16.40
CA ASP A 69 5.84 9.31 -16.95
C ASP A 69 5.91 10.36 -15.83
N PHE A 70 7.13 10.86 -15.59
CA PHE A 70 7.39 11.93 -14.65
C PHE A 70 6.76 13.27 -15.03
N ASN A 71 6.20 13.43 -16.25
CA ASN A 71 5.50 14.66 -16.62
C ASN A 71 4.19 14.85 -15.84
N SER A 72 3.65 13.78 -15.26
CA SER A 72 2.49 13.84 -14.37
C SER A 72 2.79 14.46 -13.00
N ILE A 73 4.07 14.49 -12.61
CA ILE A 73 4.52 15.05 -11.34
C ILE A 73 4.95 16.52 -11.56
N PRO A 74 4.27 17.48 -10.90
CA PRO A 74 4.63 18.88 -11.02
C PRO A 74 6.10 19.13 -10.64
N ASN A 75 6.82 19.84 -11.51
CA ASN A 75 8.23 20.20 -11.29
C ASN A 75 9.16 19.00 -11.03
N SER A 76 8.84 17.80 -11.53
CA SER A 76 9.64 16.58 -11.33
C SER A 76 11.14 16.76 -11.63
N GLN A 77 11.47 17.60 -12.61
CA GLN A 77 12.84 17.94 -13.02
C GLN A 77 13.67 18.66 -11.95
N GLN A 78 13.04 19.16 -10.87
CA GLN A 78 13.73 19.79 -9.75
C GLN A 78 14.25 18.78 -8.72
N TYR A 79 13.82 17.52 -8.82
CA TYR A 79 14.22 16.44 -7.90
C TYR A 79 15.24 15.52 -8.57
N ASP A 80 16.23 15.09 -7.81
CA ASP A 80 17.19 14.07 -8.28
C ASP A 80 16.55 12.68 -8.31
N GLU A 81 15.73 12.40 -7.30
CA GLU A 81 15.10 11.10 -7.06
C GLU A 81 13.68 11.31 -6.51
N ILE A 82 12.79 10.36 -6.81
CA ILE A 82 11.40 10.36 -6.34
C ILE A 82 11.11 9.03 -5.68
N ILE A 83 10.57 9.09 -4.46
CA ILE A 83 10.03 7.94 -3.74
C ILE A 83 8.53 7.94 -3.94
N PHE A 84 8.02 6.77 -4.28
CA PHE A 84 6.60 6.54 -4.27
C PHE A 84 6.24 5.45 -3.28
N LEU A 85 5.14 5.66 -2.57
CA LEU A 85 4.60 4.78 -1.55
C LEU A 85 3.13 4.54 -1.88
N TYR A 86 2.74 3.28 -2.08
CA TYR A 86 1.42 2.91 -2.57
C TYR A 86 0.77 1.87 -1.67
N LEU A 87 -0.40 2.22 -1.14
CA LEU A 87 -1.33 1.24 -0.63
C LEU A 87 -2.23 0.76 -1.77
N GLU A 88 -1.83 -0.31 -2.44
CA GLU A 88 -2.55 -0.86 -3.60
C GLU A 88 -3.93 -1.41 -3.23
N LYS A 89 -4.02 -2.05 -2.06
CA LYS A 89 -5.25 -2.63 -1.52
C LYS A 89 -5.23 -2.52 -0.01
N ALA A 90 -6.39 -2.24 0.57
CA ALA A 90 -6.65 -2.37 1.99
C ALA A 90 -8.11 -2.76 2.22
N GLY A 91 -8.37 -3.60 3.20
CA GLY A 91 -9.72 -4.05 3.51
C GLY A 91 -9.69 -5.45 4.12
N SER A 92 -10.64 -6.30 3.71
CA SER A 92 -10.68 -7.69 4.15
C SER A 92 -10.59 -8.67 2.99
N ILE A 93 -10.05 -9.87 3.26
CA ILE A 93 -9.96 -10.97 2.31
C ILE A 93 -10.60 -12.24 2.87
N ARG A 94 -11.20 -13.03 1.98
CA ARG A 94 -11.85 -14.30 2.30
C ARG A 94 -11.49 -15.36 1.27
N ALA A 95 -11.27 -16.59 1.73
CA ALA A 95 -11.24 -17.74 0.84
C ALA A 95 -12.66 -18.25 0.59
N TYR A 96 -12.89 -18.79 -0.62
CA TYR A 96 -14.18 -19.33 -1.04
C TYR A 96 -14.02 -20.72 -1.67
N TYR A 97 -14.99 -21.58 -1.44
CA TYR A 97 -15.23 -22.78 -2.25
C TYR A 97 -16.52 -22.56 -3.06
N GLY A 98 -16.36 -22.24 -4.35
CA GLY A 98 -17.46 -21.69 -5.14
C GLY A 98 -17.89 -20.32 -4.59
N PHE A 99 -19.15 -20.19 -4.19
CA PHE A 99 -19.71 -18.99 -3.56
C PHE A 99 -19.79 -19.08 -2.02
N ILE A 100 -19.29 -20.17 -1.43
CA ILE A 100 -19.35 -20.40 0.02
C ILE A 100 -18.04 -19.94 0.66
N PRO A 101 -18.04 -18.92 1.55
CA PRO A 101 -16.84 -18.49 2.25
C PRO A 101 -16.33 -19.60 3.18
N THR A 102 -15.03 -19.85 3.16
CA THR A 102 -14.35 -20.87 3.98
C THR A 102 -13.52 -20.26 5.12
N THR A 103 -13.33 -18.95 5.12
CA THR A 103 -12.65 -18.21 6.20
C THR A 103 -13.49 -17.03 6.67
N PRO A 104 -13.27 -16.57 7.91
CA PRO A 104 -13.65 -15.23 8.33
C PRO A 104 -13.06 -14.14 7.39
N PRO A 105 -13.60 -12.90 7.44
CA PRO A 105 -13.01 -11.76 6.74
C PRO A 105 -11.76 -11.32 7.50
N ASN A 106 -10.60 -11.82 7.05
CA ASN A 106 -9.31 -11.45 7.62
C ASN A 106 -8.91 -10.06 7.10
N GLY A 107 -8.18 -9.30 7.91
CA GLY A 107 -7.57 -8.05 7.48
C GLY A 107 -6.59 -8.29 6.34
N TYR A 108 -6.55 -7.35 5.41
CA TYR A 108 -5.75 -7.48 4.20
C TYR A 108 -5.18 -6.13 3.80
N SER A 109 -3.89 -6.12 3.47
CA SER A 109 -3.24 -5.01 2.81
C SER A 109 -2.28 -5.51 1.73
N LYS A 110 -2.13 -4.70 0.68
CA LYS A 110 -1.07 -4.86 -0.31
C LYS A 110 -0.42 -3.51 -0.53
N VAL A 111 0.90 -3.48 -0.42
CA VAL A 111 1.69 -2.26 -0.48
C VAL A 111 2.87 -2.41 -1.43
N SER A 112 3.23 -1.32 -2.09
CA SER A 112 4.46 -1.21 -2.86
C SER A 112 5.15 0.12 -2.60
N GLY A 113 6.48 0.10 -2.66
CA GLY A 113 7.35 1.26 -2.56
C GLY A 113 8.41 1.20 -3.64
N MET A 114 8.73 2.35 -4.24
CA MET A 114 9.79 2.42 -5.24
C MET A 114 10.53 3.76 -5.15
N LEU A 115 11.85 3.72 -5.32
CA LEU A 115 12.70 4.90 -5.47
C LEU A 115 13.23 4.89 -6.89
N VAL A 116 13.04 5.99 -7.59
CA VAL A 116 13.50 6.15 -8.96
C VAL A 116 14.34 7.40 -9.11
N LYS A 117 15.37 7.31 -9.93
CA LYS A 117 16.17 8.46 -10.33
C LYS A 117 15.49 9.19 -11.48
N VAL A 118 15.29 10.50 -11.35
CA VAL A 118 14.54 11.29 -12.35
C VAL A 118 15.31 11.42 -13.67
N SER A 119 16.65 11.46 -13.62
CA SER A 119 17.48 11.72 -14.79
C SER A 119 17.38 10.66 -15.90
N ASP A 120 17.18 9.41 -15.52
CA ASP A 120 17.25 8.25 -16.42
C ASP A 120 16.22 7.14 -16.09
N SER A 121 15.29 7.42 -15.18
CA SER A 121 14.27 6.47 -14.71
C SER A 121 14.86 5.17 -14.13
N GLU A 122 16.08 5.21 -13.59
CA GLU A 122 16.70 4.07 -12.93
C GLU A 122 15.96 3.74 -11.63
N LEU A 123 15.60 2.47 -11.45
CA LEU A 123 15.00 1.96 -10.22
C LEU A 123 16.09 1.69 -9.19
N LEU A 124 16.11 2.48 -8.12
CA LEU A 124 17.11 2.42 -7.05
C LEU A 124 16.66 1.55 -5.88
N TRP A 125 15.36 1.52 -5.59
CA TRP A 125 14.76 0.67 -4.56
C TRP A 125 13.37 0.19 -5.00
N LEU A 126 13.02 -1.03 -4.61
CA LEU A 126 11.72 -1.64 -4.83
C LEU A 126 11.37 -2.51 -3.63
N ALA A 127 10.21 -2.29 -3.05
CA ALA A 127 9.64 -3.11 -1.99
C ALA A 127 8.18 -3.41 -2.29
N GLU A 128 7.77 -4.65 -2.08
CA GLU A 128 6.37 -5.07 -2.20
C GLU A 128 6.04 -6.02 -1.05
N GLN A 129 4.85 -5.90 -0.46
CA GLN A 129 4.35 -6.86 0.53
C GLN A 129 2.84 -7.00 0.39
N GLU A 130 2.40 -8.23 0.64
CA GLU A 130 1.00 -8.57 0.86
C GLU A 130 0.88 -9.16 2.26
N GLU A 131 -0.02 -8.62 3.08
CA GLU A 131 -0.20 -9.01 4.48
C GLU A 131 -1.64 -9.47 4.73
N ILE A 132 -1.79 -10.56 5.49
CA ILE A 132 -3.09 -11.08 5.92
C ILE A 132 -3.10 -11.21 7.44
N VAL A 133 -3.93 -10.40 8.10
CA VAL A 133 -4.10 -10.42 9.55
C VAL A 133 -5.38 -11.18 9.90
N LYS A 134 -5.24 -12.28 10.65
CA LYS A 134 -6.38 -13.16 10.96
C LYS A 134 -7.32 -12.54 11.99
N VAL A 135 -8.62 -12.65 11.75
CA VAL A 135 -9.62 -12.35 12.78
C VAL A 135 -9.86 -13.61 13.62
N ASP A 136 -9.28 -13.63 14.82
CA ASP A 136 -9.34 -14.77 15.75
C ASP A 136 -10.60 -14.77 16.64
N LYS A 137 -11.46 -13.77 16.49
CA LYS A 137 -12.66 -13.53 17.33
C LYS A 137 -13.95 -13.62 16.51
N LEU A 138 -15.10 -13.58 17.20
CA LEU A 138 -16.40 -13.44 16.55
C LEU A 138 -16.40 -12.17 15.67
N TRP A 139 -16.52 -12.35 14.35
CA TRP A 139 -16.45 -11.26 13.38
C TRP A 139 -17.83 -10.71 12.98
N GLU A 140 -18.90 -11.50 13.14
CA GLU A 140 -20.29 -11.14 12.80
C GLU A 140 -20.88 -10.15 13.82
N GLN A 141 -20.39 -8.91 13.80
CA GLN A 141 -20.71 -7.90 14.80
C GLN A 141 -21.27 -6.62 14.15
N PRO A 142 -22.38 -6.68 13.41
CA PRO A 142 -22.98 -5.49 12.83
C PRO A 142 -23.46 -4.51 13.92
N PRO A 143 -23.52 -3.20 13.60
CA PRO A 143 -23.15 -2.59 12.31
C PRO A 143 -21.65 -2.25 12.19
N ASP A 144 -20.91 -2.27 13.30
CA ASP A 144 -19.58 -1.64 13.38
C ASP A 144 -18.40 -2.60 13.16
N TYR A 145 -18.64 -3.91 13.14
CA TYR A 145 -17.66 -4.98 12.89
C TYR A 145 -16.28 -4.76 13.54
N PRO A 146 -16.20 -4.46 14.85
CA PRO A 146 -14.99 -3.94 15.48
C PRO A 146 -13.79 -4.88 15.35
N ASN A 147 -14.00 -6.20 15.39
CA ASN A 147 -12.91 -7.17 15.22
C ASN A 147 -12.40 -7.23 13.77
N VAL A 148 -13.25 -6.94 12.77
CA VAL A 148 -12.81 -6.86 11.37
C VAL A 148 -12.07 -5.55 11.14
N THR A 149 -12.61 -4.42 11.63
CA THR A 149 -11.95 -3.12 11.57
C THR A 149 -10.55 -3.19 12.16
N LEU A 150 -10.39 -3.77 13.35
CA LEU A 150 -9.09 -3.90 13.99
C LEU A 150 -8.08 -4.63 13.11
N VAL A 151 -8.44 -5.78 12.53
CA VAL A 151 -7.47 -6.54 11.70
C VAL A 151 -7.17 -5.83 10.38
N VAL A 152 -8.10 -5.04 9.83
CA VAL A 152 -7.81 -4.19 8.65
C VAL A 152 -6.84 -3.07 9.02
N GLU A 153 -7.06 -2.39 10.16
CA GLU A 153 -6.16 -1.36 10.68
C GLU A 153 -4.76 -1.92 10.96
N GLU A 154 -4.68 -3.10 11.59
CA GLU A 154 -3.41 -3.81 11.83
C GLU A 154 -2.70 -4.16 10.51
N ALA A 155 -3.43 -4.56 9.47
CA ALA A 155 -2.84 -4.82 8.15
C ALA A 155 -2.29 -3.56 7.49
N ILE A 156 -2.99 -2.42 7.60
CA ILE A 156 -2.51 -1.12 7.10
C ILE A 156 -1.26 -0.69 7.87
N GLU A 157 -1.27 -0.80 9.20
CA GLU A 157 -0.12 -0.42 10.04
C GLU A 157 1.09 -1.32 9.76
N SER A 158 0.88 -2.62 9.53
CA SER A 158 1.94 -3.54 9.09
C SER A 158 2.55 -3.10 7.76
N ALA A 159 1.72 -2.70 6.79
CA ALA A 159 2.18 -2.18 5.50
C ALA A 159 3.02 -0.89 5.63
N LYS A 160 2.62 0.04 6.53
CA LYS A 160 3.41 1.26 6.82
C LYS A 160 4.79 0.89 7.37
N ASN A 161 4.80 0.04 8.40
CA ASN A 161 6.03 -0.40 9.05
C ASN A 161 6.95 -1.16 8.10
N TYR A 162 6.41 -2.03 7.25
CA TYR A 162 7.20 -2.72 6.23
C TYR A 162 7.93 -1.76 5.30
N LEU A 163 7.26 -0.74 4.75
CA LEU A 163 7.91 0.22 3.86
C LEU A 163 9.02 0.98 4.57
N ILE A 164 8.76 1.45 5.79
CA ILE A 164 9.73 2.19 6.61
C ILE A 164 10.94 1.31 6.92
N ASP A 165 10.71 0.12 7.46
CA ASP A 165 11.77 -0.78 7.87
C ASP A 165 12.57 -1.27 6.67
N ASN A 166 11.91 -1.63 5.57
CA ASN A 166 12.56 -2.11 4.35
C ASN A 166 13.44 -1.03 3.70
N PHE A 167 13.06 0.24 3.79
CA PHE A 167 13.84 1.34 3.21
C PHE A 167 15.01 1.74 4.11
N PHE A 168 14.77 1.93 5.41
CA PHE A 168 15.75 2.52 6.32
C PHE A 168 16.61 1.52 7.11
N SER A 169 16.24 0.24 7.15
CA SER A 169 16.97 -0.80 7.91
C SER A 169 17.85 -1.71 7.04
N GLN A 170 18.16 -1.30 5.81
CA GLN A 170 19.12 -2.00 4.95
C GLN A 170 20.53 -1.58 5.38
N ASP A 171 21.18 -2.40 6.23
CA ASP A 171 22.62 -2.35 6.51
C ASP A 171 23.45 -2.96 5.36
#